data_AF-A0A351YB66-F1
#
_entry.id   AF-A0A351YB66-F1
#
_cell.length_a   1.000
_cell.length_b   1.000
_cell.length_c   1.000
_cell.angle_alpha   90.00
_cell.angle_beta   90.00
_cell.angle_gamma   90.00
#
_symmetry.space_group_name_H-M   'P 1'
#
loop_
_entity.id
_entity.type
_entity.pdbx_description
1 polymer ?
#
loop_
_entity_poly.entity_id
_entity_poly.type
_entity_poly.pdbx_seq_one_letter_code
_entity_poly.pdbx_strand_id
1 'polypeptide(L)' 'RGFSFRFEGKLDMRMNKRSGLTAADVVNTYAEERLANIFHLYGELKNSR' A
#
# COMPACT_ATOMS: atom_id res chain seq x y z
N ARG A 1 5.76 11.88 3.07
CA ARG A 1 5.48 11.08 1.85
C ARG A 1 4.78 9.74 2.15
N GLY A 2 4.54 9.41 3.44
CA GLY A 2 3.83 8.19 3.80
C GLY A 2 4.66 6.91 3.74
N PHE A 3 5.99 6.96 3.55
CA PHE A 3 6.86 5.77 3.59
C PHE A 3 7.21 5.32 5.01
N SER A 4 7.09 6.21 6.00
CA SER A 4 7.35 5.89 7.41
C SER A 4 6.04 5.93 8.17
N PHE A 5 5.88 4.97 9.08
CA PHE A 5 4.80 4.95 10.06
C PHE A 5 5.10 5.83 11.29
N ARG A 6 6.34 6.32 11.45
CA ARG A 6 6.78 7.05 12.66
C ARG A 6 6.25 8.48 12.73
N PHE A 7 5.90 9.06 11.60
CA PHE A 7 5.46 10.45 11.49
C PHE A 7 4.18 10.52 10.68
N GLU A 8 3.26 11.39 11.10
CA GLU A 8 2.01 11.61 10.37
C GLU A 8 2.26 12.19 8.98
N GLY A 9 1.39 11.82 8.04
CA GLY A 9 1.37 12.37 6.70
C GLY A 9 0.50 11.57 5.75
N LYS A 10 0.24 12.15 4.57
CA LYS A 10 -0.55 11.49 3.51
C LYS A 10 0.08 10.15 3.12
N LEU A 11 -0.75 9.11 3.05
CA LEU A 11 -0.39 7.75 2.62
C LEU A 11 -0.20 7.70 1.09
N ASP A 12 0.88 8.34 0.61
CA ASP A 12 1.19 8.43 -0.81
C ASP A 12 2.06 7.24 -1.26
N MET A 13 3.25 7.07 -0.65
CA MET A 13 4.24 6.02 -0.94
C MET A 13 4.72 5.94 -2.41
N ARG A 14 4.35 6.84 -3.32
CA ARG A 14 4.92 6.87 -4.68
C ARG A 14 6.33 7.43 -4.66
N MET A 15 7.28 6.75 -5.33
CA MET A 15 8.61 7.31 -5.61
C MET A 15 8.56 8.44 -6.65
N ASN A 16 7.77 8.26 -7.72
CA ASN A 16 7.48 9.27 -8.73
C ASN A 16 6.11 9.92 -8.47
N LYS A 17 6.09 11.22 -8.13
CA LYS A 17 4.85 11.97 -7.83
C LYS A 17 3.91 12.15 -9.04
N ARG A 18 4.39 11.92 -10.26
CA ARG A 18 3.58 11.95 -11.47
C ARG A 18 2.84 10.63 -11.74
N SER A 19 3.16 9.56 -11.02
CA SER A 19 2.40 8.30 -11.10
C SER A 19 0.98 8.51 -10.54
N GLY A 20 -0.06 7.97 -11.16
CA GLY A 20 -1.46 8.25 -10.79
C GLY A 20 -1.97 7.56 -9.53
N LEU A 21 -1.32 6.49 -9.06
CA LEU A 21 -1.85 5.61 -8.02
C LEU A 21 -1.11 5.77 -6.69
N THR A 22 -1.80 6.18 -5.62
CA THR A 22 -1.24 6.27 -4.27
C THR A 22 -1.48 4.99 -3.46
N ALA A 23 -0.72 4.79 -2.38
CA ALA A 23 -1.00 3.72 -1.42
C ALA A 23 -2.38 3.86 -0.77
N ALA A 24 -2.85 5.09 -0.52
CA ALA A 24 -4.21 5.34 -0.04
C ALA A 24 -5.27 4.83 -1.03
N ASP A 25 -5.08 5.05 -2.33
CA ASP A 25 -6.00 4.54 -3.35
C ASP A 25 -6.00 3.00 -3.34
N VAL A 26 -4.83 2.38 -3.27
CA VAL A 26 -4.69 0.91 -3.25
C VAL A 26 -5.47 0.30 -2.09
N VAL A 27 -5.25 0.74 -0.85
CA VAL A 27 -5.89 0.13 0.33
C VAL A 27 -7.39 0.39 0.41
N ASN A 28 -7.88 1.50 -0.15
CA ASN A 28 -9.29 1.87 -0.10
C ASN A 28 -10.12 1.34 -1.29
N THR A 29 -9.48 0.97 -2.41
CA THR A 29 -10.20 0.58 -3.64
C THR A 29 -10.00 -0.87 -4.07
N TYR A 30 -8.92 -1.53 -3.62
CA TYR A 30 -8.67 -2.91 -4.00
C TYR A 30 -9.55 -3.86 -3.18
N ALA A 31 -10.02 -4.92 -3.82
CA ALA A 31 -10.69 -6.01 -3.12
C ALA A 31 -9.74 -6.67 -2.11
N GLU A 32 -10.31 -7.23 -1.04
CA GLU A 32 -9.57 -7.92 0.03
C GLU A 32 -8.62 -8.99 -0.51
N GLU A 33 -9.10 -9.86 -1.41
CA GLU A 33 -8.28 -10.91 -2.03
C GLU A 33 -7.05 -10.34 -2.76
N ARG A 34 -7.21 -9.17 -3.40
CA ARG A 34 -6.10 -8.52 -4.10
C ARG A 34 -5.09 -7.96 -3.10
N LEU A 35 -5.55 -7.35 -2.00
CA LEU A 35 -4.68 -6.87 -0.93
C LEU A 35 -3.94 -8.03 -0.24
N ALA A 36 -4.63 -9.12 0.06
CA ALA A 36 -4.07 -10.36 0.56
C ALA A 36 -2.92 -10.86 -0.33
N ASN A 37 -3.15 -10.92 -1.64
CA ASN A 37 -2.11 -11.33 -2.59
C ASN A 37 -0.90 -10.38 -2.61
N ILE A 38 -1.12 -9.06 -2.54
CA ILE A 38 -0.03 -8.07 -2.47
C ILE A 38 0.81 -8.28 -1.21
N PHE A 39 0.15 -8.42 -0.06
CA PHE A 39 0.81 -8.63 1.23
C PHE A 39 1.55 -9.97 1.29
N HIS A 40 0.99 -11.02 0.68
CA HIS A 40 1.65 -12.31 0.56
C HIS A 40 2.91 -12.25 -0.31
N LEU A 41 2.77 -11.72 -1.53
CA LEU A 41 3.82 -11.76 -2.55
C LEU A 41 4.96 -10.77 -2.29
N TYR A 42 4.65 -9.59 -1.77
CA TYR A 42 5.62 -8.51 -1.61
C TYR A 42 5.96 -8.18 -0.15
N GLY A 43 5.13 -8.62 0.80
CA GLY A 43 5.35 -8.40 2.24
C GLY A 43 5.81 -9.65 2.99
N GLU A 44 5.90 -10.80 2.32
CA GLU A 44 6.19 -12.12 2.93
C GLU A 44 5.27 -12.45 4.13
N LEU A 45 4.06 -11.88 4.12
CA LEU A 45 3.11 -12.03 5.21
C LEU A 45 2.41 -13.39 5.10
N LYS A 46 2.74 -14.31 6.03
CA LYS A 46 2.11 -15.63 6.13
C LYS A 46 0.62 -15.57 6.50
N ASN A 47 0.22 -14.53 7.24
CA ASN A 47 -1.17 -14.30 7.68
C ASN A 47 -1.92 -13.33 6.75
N SER A 48 -1.71 -13.45 5.44
CA SER A 48 -2.30 -12.55 4.44
C SER A 48 -3.70 -12.98 3.99
N ARG A 49 -4.15 -14.18 4.36
CA ARG A 49 -5.46 -14.76 4.06
C ARG A 49 -6.09 -15.33 5.32
#